data_AF-A0A497GFV8-F1
#
_entry.id   AF-A0A497GFV8-F1
#
_cell.length_a   1.000
_cell.length_b   1.000
_cell.length_c   1.000
_cell.angle_alpha   90.00
_cell.angle_beta   90.00
_cell.angle_gamma   90.00
#
_symmetry.space_group_name_H-M   'P 1'
#
loop_
_entity.id
_entity.type
_entity.pdbx_description
1 polymer ?
#
loop_
_entity_poly.entity_id
_entity_poly.type
_entity_poly.pdbx_seq_one_letter_code
_entity_poly.pdbx_strand_id
1 'polypeptide(L)' 'MKISAHRFPFAVALLLIAALWGEEIVSVSAGMEFSLAITDEGRVFAWGSNSCGQLGDGTFDDHYLPQLVRAS' A
#
# COMPACT_ATOMS: atom_id res chain seq x y z
N MET A 1 -22.26 -14.19 -0.70
CA MET A 1 -21.28 -15.09 -0.05
C MET A 1 -20.52 -14.27 0.98
N LYS A 2 -20.85 -14.39 2.28
CA LYS A 2 -20.20 -13.66 3.38
C LYS A 2 -19.19 -14.61 4.01
N ILE A 3 -17.90 -14.30 3.90
CA ILE A 3 -16.85 -15.08 4.55
C ILE A 3 -16.72 -14.56 5.98
N SER A 4 -17.12 -15.37 6.97
CA SER A 4 -16.98 -15.05 8.40
C SER A 4 -15.53 -15.28 8.83
N ALA A 5 -14.85 -14.20 9.22
CA ALA A 5 -13.47 -14.24 9.69
C ALA A 5 -13.41 -14.74 11.15
N HIS A 6 -13.36 -16.05 11.33
CA HIS A 6 -13.01 -16.65 12.61
C HIS A 6 -11.54 -17.09 12.61
N ARG A 7 -10.71 -16.18 13.13
CA ARG A 7 -9.49 -16.46 13.92
C ARG A 7 -8.35 -17.20 13.20
N PHE A 8 -7.40 -16.43 12.63
CA PHE A 8 -6.09 -16.95 12.18
C PHE A 8 -4.96 -16.51 13.13
N PRO A 9 -4.08 -17.41 13.59
CA PRO A 9 -2.98 -17.09 14.49
C PRO A 9 -1.68 -16.81 13.72
N PHE A 10 -1.60 -15.73 12.92
CA PHE A 10 -0.35 -15.26 12.30
C PHE A 10 -0.42 -13.75 12.03
N ALA A 11 -0.15 -12.93 13.05
CA ALA A 11 -0.32 -11.47 13.00
C ALA A 11 0.63 -10.73 12.02
N VAL A 12 1.68 -11.38 11.51
CA VAL A 12 2.69 -10.72 10.65
C VAL A 12 2.37 -10.87 9.16
N ALA A 13 1.86 -12.02 8.72
CA ALA A 13 1.42 -12.20 7.33
C ALA A 13 0.14 -11.40 7.00
N LEU A 14 -0.64 -11.05 8.03
CA LEU A 14 -1.85 -10.25 7.89
C LEU A 14 -1.55 -8.81 7.42
N LEU A 15 -0.40 -8.24 7.81
CA LEU A 15 -0.14 -6.81 7.60
C LEU A 15 0.25 -6.49 6.15
N LEU A 16 0.96 -7.40 5.47
CA LEU A 16 1.38 -7.23 4.08
C LEU A 16 0.21 -7.28 3.09
N ILE A 17 -0.82 -8.10 3.38
CA ILE A 17 -1.99 -8.25 2.50
C ILE A 17 -3.10 -7.27 2.89
N ALA A 18 -3.22 -6.88 4.17
CA ALA A 18 -4.32 -6.03 4.64
C ALA A 18 -4.37 -4.66 3.96
N ALA A 19 -3.23 -4.03 3.69
CA ALA A 19 -3.20 -2.65 3.16
C ALA A 19 -3.77 -2.54 1.73
N LEU A 20 -3.72 -3.62 0.96
CA LEU A 20 -4.27 -3.67 -0.40
C LEU A 20 -5.47 -4.64 -0.50
N TRP A 21 -5.97 -5.13 0.64
CA TRP A 21 -7.09 -6.07 0.61
C TRP A 21 -8.36 -5.34 0.17
N GLY A 22 -8.93 -5.81 -0.93
CA GLY A 22 -10.19 -5.30 -1.46
C GLY A 22 -9.97 -4.24 -2.52
N GLU A 23 -8.72 -3.93 -2.80
CA GLU A 23 -8.30 -3.10 -3.91
C GLU A 23 -8.14 -3.94 -5.17
N GLU A 24 -8.73 -3.49 -6.27
CA GLU A 24 -8.41 -4.01 -7.59
C GLU A 24 -7.22 -3.23 -8.16
N ILE A 25 -6.02 -3.80 -8.02
CA ILE A 25 -4.79 -3.17 -8.51
C ILE A 25 -4.67 -3.36 -10.02
N VAL A 26 -4.69 -2.25 -10.77
CA VAL A 26 -4.64 -2.25 -12.23
C VAL A 26 -3.26 -1.93 -12.79
N SER A 27 -2.39 -1.31 -11.99
CA SER A 27 -1.00 -1.08 -12.38
C SER A 27 -0.08 -0.96 -11.16
N VAL A 28 1.16 -1.40 -11.34
CA VAL A 28 2.24 -1.33 -10.36
C VAL A 28 3.51 -0.81 -11.02
N SER A 29 4.30 -0.03 -10.29
CA SER A 29 5.61 0.45 -10.71
C SER A 29 6.59 0.36 -9.55
N ALA A 30 7.85 0.03 -9.85
CA ALA A 30 8.91 -0.07 -8.86
C ALA A 30 10.07 0.86 -9.24
N GLY A 31 10.51 1.65 -8.26
CA GLY A 31 11.77 2.39 -8.30
C GLY A 31 12.91 1.61 -7.64
N MET A 32 14.01 2.29 -7.34
CA MET A 32 15.19 1.65 -6.73
C MET A 32 14.90 1.09 -5.33
N GLU A 33 14.21 1.88 -4.49
CA GLU A 33 13.89 1.50 -3.10
C GLU A 33 12.43 1.82 -2.74
N PHE A 34 11.57 2.09 -3.73
CA PHE A 34 10.15 2.40 -3.52
C PHE A 34 9.27 1.72 -4.56
N SER A 35 7.98 1.67 -4.30
CA SER A 35 6.96 1.07 -5.15
C SER A 35 5.67 1.86 -5.08
N LEU A 36 4.96 1.85 -6.19
CA LEU A 36 3.68 2.51 -6.37
C LEU A 36 2.67 1.51 -6.94
N ALA A 37 1.41 1.61 -6.52
CA ALA A 37 0.30 0.89 -7.12
C ALA A 37 -0.89 1.83 -7.31
N ILE A 38 -1.68 1.60 -8.36
CA ILE A 38 -2.93 2.32 -8.59
C ILE A 38 -4.08 1.33 -8.77
N THR A 39 -5.22 1.66 -8.18
CA THR A 39 -6.45 0.89 -8.28
C THR A 39 -7.27 1.27 -9.50
N ASP A 40 -8.23 0.44 -9.89
CA ASP A 40 -9.27 0.73 -10.87
C ASP A 40 -10.07 2.02 -10.56
N GLU A 41 -10.29 2.28 -9.26
CA GLU A 41 -10.92 3.50 -8.74
C GLU A 41 -9.99 4.72 -8.71
N GLY A 42 -8.74 4.60 -9.17
CA GLY A 42 -7.77 5.70 -9.22
C GLY A 42 -7.11 6.03 -7.88
N ARG A 43 -7.19 5.15 -6.87
CA ARG A 43 -6.49 5.32 -5.60
C ARG A 43 -5.03 4.93 -5.74
N VAL A 44 -4.12 5.77 -5.27
CA VAL A 44 -2.67 5.54 -5.37
C VAL A 44 -2.12 5.11 -4.02
N PHE A 45 -1.36 4.02 -4.02
CA PHE A 45 -0.63 3.52 -2.87
C PHE A 45 0.87 3.62 -3.11
N ALA A 46 1.62 4.02 -2.09
CA ALA A 46 3.07 4.15 -2.15
C ALA A 46 3.73 3.51 -0.92
N TRP A 47 4.88 2.88 -1.12
CA TRP A 47 5.70 2.32 -0.05
C TRP A 47 7.18 2.21 -0.45
N GLY A 48 8.05 2.13 0.55
CA GLY A 48 9.50 2.05 0.47
C GLY A 48 10.18 3.26 1.07
N SER A 49 11.41 3.51 0.63
CA SER A 49 12.19 4.71 0.94
C SER A 49 11.43 5.96 0.52
N ASN A 50 11.49 7.02 1.32
CA ASN A 50 10.90 8.33 1.02
C ASN A 50 11.85 9.52 1.29
N SER A 51 13.15 9.27 1.43
CA SER A 51 14.12 10.31 1.81
C SER A 51 14.17 11.52 0.85
N CYS A 52 13.69 11.35 -0.39
CA CYS A 52 13.61 12.40 -1.41
C CYS A 52 12.16 12.81 -1.75
N GLY A 53 11.16 12.37 -0.99
CA GLY A 53 9.74 12.65 -1.27
C GLY A 53 9.14 11.81 -2.39
N GLN A 54 9.78 10.72 -2.78
CA GLN A 54 9.36 9.86 -3.91
C GLN A 54 8.00 9.20 -3.74
N LEU A 55 7.46 9.10 -2.52
CA LEU A 55 6.13 8.53 -2.27
C LEU A 55 5.00 9.52 -2.56
N GLY A 56 5.29 10.82 -2.61
CA GLY A 56 4.33 11.85 -3.01
C GLY A 56 3.20 12.10 -2.00
N ASP A 57 3.37 11.68 -0.74
CA ASP A 57 2.39 11.85 0.36
C ASP A 57 2.56 13.15 1.17
N GLY A 58 3.45 14.04 0.72
CA GLY A 58 3.76 15.29 1.42
C GLY A 58 4.72 15.13 2.60
N THR A 59 5.26 13.93 2.82
CA THR A 59 6.27 13.64 3.85
C THR A 59 7.62 13.28 3.23
N PHE A 60 8.61 13.05 4.09
CA PHE A 60 9.91 12.47 3.74
C PHE A 60 10.19 11.19 4.55
N ASP A 61 9.14 10.61 5.16
CA ASP A 61 9.26 9.46 6.05
C ASP A 61 9.10 8.16 5.27
N ASP A 62 9.98 7.20 5.51
CA ASP A 62 9.90 5.87 4.89
C ASP A 62 8.60 5.15 5.27
N HIS A 63 8.05 4.38 4.33
CA HIS A 63 6.83 3.60 4.52
C HIS A 63 7.06 2.15 4.17
N TYR A 64 7.25 1.27 5.14
CA TYR A 64 7.51 -0.16 4.87
C TYR A 64 6.26 -0.96 4.45
N LEU A 65 5.11 -0.31 4.37
CA LEU A 65 3.82 -0.89 3.98
C LEU A 65 3.11 0.05 3.01
N PRO A 66 2.29 -0.47 2.07
CA PRO A 66 1.47 0.36 1.19
C PRO A 66 0.63 1.36 1.99
N GLN A 67 0.81 2.64 1.71
CA GLN A 67 -0.01 3.71 2.25
C GLN A 67 -0.73 4.46 1.14
N LEU A 68 -2.00 4.80 1.39
CA LEU A 68 -2.79 5.61 0.49
C LEU A 68 -2.19 7.03 0.41
N VAL A 69 -1.80 7.44 -0.78
CA VAL A 69 -1.35 8.80 -1.08
C VAL A 69 -2.59 9.70 -1.12
N ARG A 70 -2.68 10.65 -0.18
CA ARG A 70 -3.76 11.64 -0.16
C ARG A 70 -3.30 12.89 -0.90
N ALA A 71 -3.96 13.22 -2.00
CA ALA A 71 -3.80 14.53 -2.61
C ALA A 71 -4.34 15.61 -1.65
N SER A 72 -3.52 16.63 -1.38
CA SER A 72 -3.89 17.85 -0.67
C SER A 72 -4.76 18.76 -1.51
#